data_AF-A0A2L2U0K3-F1
#
_entry.id   AF-A0A2L2U0K3-F1
#
_cell.length_a   1.000
_cell.length_b   1.000
_cell.length_c   1.000
_cell.angle_alpha   90.00
_cell.angle_beta   90.00
_cell.angle_gamma   90.00
#
_symmetry.space_group_name_H-M   'P 1'
#
loop_
_entity.id
_entity.type
_entity.pdbx_description
1 polymer ?
#
loop_
_entity_poly.entity_id
_entity_poly.type
_entity_poly.pdbx_seq_one_letter_code
_entity_poly.pdbx_strand_id
1 'polypeptide(L)'
;MGCNNSRHVLEMESRPVRPVTLSSHSAGSAMTSSTIFQDYPGLRRQQIIDAFQKMAEYLNEYGVSIDCVAVDGAVNTLYLRSRDSTHDVELLLNDPSSKESILLTNAASFANSQAQGRLGETWLNSSMQLFLPRNVQTSLVEEAKTQNEIVFEHQGTNGGLRVYAAPWSFALCSKLNHSCDNHNRSEDMDDAVDYLYRYLSITGQDYIMAQQIKDWCQTYHQDVSREVLRRLEETYARKHGNWPIVWN
;
A
#
# COMPACT_ATOMS: atom_id res chain seq x y z
N MET A 1 17.12 5.20 20.81
CA MET A 1 17.26 6.10 19.63
C MET A 1 16.03 5.84 18.78
N GLY A 2 15.06 6.75 18.84
CA GLY A 2 13.78 6.61 18.15
C GLY A 2 13.94 6.73 16.63
N CYS A 3 12.93 6.28 15.88
CA CYS A 3 12.84 6.52 14.45
C CYS A 3 12.93 8.02 14.20
N ASN A 4 13.71 8.44 13.21
CA ASN A 4 13.98 9.84 12.98
C ASN A 4 12.71 10.46 12.38
N ASN A 5 12.02 11.33 13.11
CA ASN A 5 10.88 12.06 12.54
C ASN A 5 11.34 12.77 11.26
N SER A 6 10.63 12.50 10.17
CA SER A 6 10.99 12.90 8.83
C SER A 6 11.49 14.35 8.74
N ARG A 7 12.58 14.50 7.99
CA ARG A 7 13.18 15.75 7.54
C ARG A 7 12.32 16.48 6.47
N HIS A 8 11.00 16.43 6.61
CA HIS A 8 10.03 17.01 5.66
C HIS A 8 9.30 18.25 6.18
N VAL A 9 9.74 18.80 7.32
CA VAL A 9 9.37 20.16 7.72
C VAL A 9 10.63 21.01 7.59
N LEU A 10 10.76 21.76 6.49
CA LEU A 10 11.52 23.01 6.34
C LEU A 10 11.75 23.30 4.83
N GLU A 11 10.68 23.59 4.08
CA GLU A 11 10.81 24.45 2.87
C GLU A 11 9.45 24.98 2.38
N MET A 12 8.63 25.53 3.29
CA MET A 12 7.50 26.39 2.91
C MET A 12 7.34 27.56 3.88
N GLU A 13 8.41 28.33 4.10
CA GLU A 13 8.29 29.67 4.68
C GLU A 13 9.02 30.69 3.80
N SER A 14 8.25 31.47 3.04
CA SER A 14 8.51 32.89 2.75
C SER A 14 7.56 33.44 1.68
N ARG A 15 6.28 33.62 2.01
CA ARG A 15 5.47 34.67 1.35
C ARG A 15 4.59 35.38 2.40
N PRO A 16 4.72 36.70 2.57
CA PRO A 16 3.95 37.44 3.58
C PRO A 16 2.52 37.68 3.08
N VAL A 17 1.52 37.16 3.79
CA VAL A 17 0.11 37.54 3.61
C VAL A 17 -0.24 38.57 4.70
N ARG A 18 -0.79 39.72 4.28
CA ARG A 18 -1.21 40.82 5.16
C ARG A 18 -2.36 40.38 6.08
N PRO A 19 -2.45 40.89 7.33
CA PRO A 19 -3.52 40.53 8.24
C PRO A 19 -4.82 41.26 7.88
N VAL A 20 -5.91 40.52 7.71
CA VAL A 20 -7.27 41.05 7.70
C VAL A 20 -7.84 40.88 9.10
N THR A 21 -8.21 42.00 9.74
CA THR A 21 -8.87 42.04 11.04
C THR A 21 -10.29 41.48 10.95
N LEU A 22 -10.59 40.46 11.74
CA LEU A 22 -11.95 40.01 12.03
C LEU A 22 -12.29 40.34 13.49
N SER A 23 -13.31 41.19 13.64
CA SER A 23 -13.89 41.59 14.92
C SER A 23 -14.48 40.37 15.64
N SER A 24 -14.08 40.21 16.90
CA SER A 24 -14.63 39.28 17.87
C SER A 24 -16.08 39.62 18.21
N HIS A 25 -17.01 38.67 18.08
CA HIS A 25 -18.19 38.52 18.94
C HIS A 25 -18.59 37.04 19.01
N SER A 26 -19.20 36.69 20.13
CA SER A 26 -19.00 35.47 20.90
C SER A 26 -20.14 34.47 20.83
N ALA A 27 -19.77 33.20 21.10
CA ALA A 27 -20.53 32.14 21.77
C ALA A 27 -21.59 31.36 20.98
N GLY A 28 -21.37 30.04 20.91
CA GLY A 28 -22.44 29.06 21.06
C GLY A 28 -22.90 28.34 19.78
N SER A 29 -22.05 27.48 19.22
CA SER A 29 -22.50 26.21 18.63
C SER A 29 -21.31 25.28 18.53
N ALA A 30 -21.35 24.19 19.29
CA ALA A 30 -20.43 23.08 19.12
C ALA A 30 -20.58 22.58 17.69
N MET A 31 -19.57 22.82 16.85
CA MET A 31 -19.45 22.12 15.59
C MET A 31 -19.24 20.64 15.94
N THR A 32 -20.31 19.87 15.78
CA THR A 32 -20.20 18.42 15.66
C THR A 32 -19.19 18.14 14.57
N SER A 33 -18.13 17.40 14.90
CA SER A 33 -17.14 16.95 13.93
C SER A 33 -17.88 16.24 12.81
N SER A 34 -17.83 16.82 11.62
CA SER A 34 -18.37 16.20 10.42
C SER A 34 -17.71 14.84 10.25
N THR A 35 -18.46 13.78 10.54
CA THR A 35 -18.14 12.41 10.20
C THR A 35 -18.19 12.26 8.67
N ILE A 36 -17.11 12.68 7.99
CA ILE A 36 -16.89 12.50 6.54
C ILE A 36 -16.08 11.21 6.30
N PHE A 37 -16.34 10.19 7.09
CA PHE A 37 -15.99 8.81 6.75
C PHE A 37 -17.30 8.04 6.87
N GLN A 38 -17.98 7.90 5.74
CA GLN A 38 -19.02 6.89 5.64
C GLN A 38 -18.31 5.56 5.87
N ASP A 39 -18.64 4.86 6.96
CA ASP A 39 -18.16 3.50 7.24
C ASP A 39 -18.71 2.57 6.15
N TYR A 40 -18.03 2.52 5.01
CA TYR A 40 -18.22 1.45 4.05
C TYR A 40 -17.72 0.17 4.72
N PRO A 41 -18.51 -0.92 4.74
CA PRO A 41 -17.98 -2.20 5.18
C PRO A 41 -16.78 -2.54 4.30
N GLY A 42 -15.65 -2.95 4.92
CA GLY A 42 -14.40 -3.23 4.20
C GLY A 42 -14.62 -4.13 2.97
N LEU A 43 -13.85 -3.85 1.92
CA LEU A 43 -13.85 -4.61 0.67
C LEU A 43 -13.39 -6.04 0.91
N ARG A 44 -14.30 -7.00 0.74
CA ARG A 44 -13.99 -8.43 0.83
C ARG A 44 -13.30 -8.90 -0.43
N ARG A 45 -12.56 -10.00 -0.29
CA ARG A 45 -11.84 -10.68 -1.39
C ARG A 45 -12.66 -10.82 -2.67
N GLN A 46 -13.90 -11.33 -2.58
CA GLN A 46 -14.73 -11.55 -3.77
C GLN A 46 -15.14 -10.25 -4.44
N GLN A 47 -15.42 -9.19 -3.67
CA GLN A 47 -15.78 -7.88 -4.23
C GLN A 47 -14.62 -7.30 -5.05
N ILE A 48 -13.39 -7.47 -4.55
CA ILE A 48 -12.19 -6.98 -5.25
C ILE A 48 -11.93 -7.81 -6.52
N ILE A 49 -12.08 -9.14 -6.46
CA ILE A 49 -11.93 -10.01 -7.64
C ILE A 49 -12.96 -9.68 -8.71
N ASP A 50 -14.23 -9.51 -8.33
CA ASP A 50 -15.30 -9.16 -9.26
C ASP A 50 -15.02 -7.77 -9.89
N ALA A 51 -14.54 -6.81 -9.10
CA ALA A 51 -14.16 -5.49 -9.60
C ALA A 51 -12.98 -5.56 -10.59
N PHE A 52 -11.92 -6.32 -10.26
CA PHE A 52 -10.78 -6.54 -11.14
C PHE A 52 -11.16 -7.25 -12.43
N GLN A 53 -12.10 -8.19 -12.37
CA GLN A 53 -12.66 -8.84 -13.56
C GLN A 53 -13.36 -7.81 -14.47
N LYS A 54 -14.17 -6.90 -13.90
CA LYS A 54 -14.80 -5.80 -14.66
C LYS A 54 -13.79 -4.81 -15.22
N MET A 55 -12.72 -4.54 -14.51
CA MET A 55 -11.63 -3.72 -15.02
C MET A 55 -10.92 -4.40 -16.20
N ALA A 56 -10.62 -5.70 -16.10
CA ALA A 56 -9.95 -6.44 -17.16
C ALA A 56 -10.81 -6.53 -18.43
N GLU A 57 -12.13 -6.75 -18.28
CA GLU A 57 -13.10 -6.73 -19.37
C GLU A 57 -13.11 -5.36 -20.07
N TYR A 58 -13.17 -4.27 -19.30
CA TYR A 58 -13.10 -2.91 -19.82
C TYR A 58 -11.80 -2.68 -20.60
N LEU A 59 -10.64 -3.02 -20.02
CA LEU A 59 -9.34 -2.84 -20.67
C LEU A 59 -9.22 -3.66 -21.96
N ASN A 60 -9.81 -4.86 -22.00
CA ASN A 60 -9.89 -5.67 -23.19
C ASN A 60 -10.72 -5.02 -24.31
N GLU A 61 -11.83 -4.37 -23.99
CA GLU A 61 -12.63 -3.63 -24.99
C GLU A 61 -11.85 -2.46 -25.61
N TYR A 62 -10.95 -1.84 -24.84
CA TYR A 62 -10.09 -0.77 -25.30
C TYR A 62 -8.75 -1.25 -25.91
N GLY A 63 -8.52 -2.56 -25.96
CA GLY A 63 -7.32 -3.15 -26.55
C GLY A 63 -6.02 -2.82 -25.80
N VAL A 64 -6.10 -2.66 -24.48
CA VAL A 64 -4.95 -2.31 -23.62
C VAL A 64 -4.72 -3.39 -22.57
N SER A 65 -3.46 -3.77 -22.36
CA SER A 65 -3.06 -4.62 -21.23
C SER A 65 -2.32 -3.77 -20.22
N ILE A 66 -2.71 -3.85 -18.95
CA ILE A 66 -2.07 -3.10 -17.86
C ILE A 66 -1.47 -4.07 -16.86
N ASP A 67 -0.17 -3.89 -16.62
CA ASP A 67 0.57 -4.47 -15.52
C ASP A 67 0.68 -3.43 -14.39
N CYS A 68 0.23 -3.78 -13.19
CA CYS A 68 0.32 -2.94 -12.01
C CYS A 68 0.68 -3.74 -10.76
N VAL A 69 1.00 -3.04 -9.68
CA VAL A 69 1.44 -3.66 -8.42
C VAL A 69 0.47 -3.29 -7.31
N ALA A 70 -0.15 -4.28 -6.70
CA ALA A 70 -0.93 -4.11 -5.47
C ALA A 70 -0.03 -4.07 -4.25
N VAL A 71 -0.39 -3.21 -3.30
CA VAL A 71 0.30 -3.09 -2.00
C VAL A 71 -0.68 -3.24 -0.85
N ASP A 72 -0.13 -3.40 0.36
CA ASP A 72 -0.88 -3.41 1.62
C ASP A 72 -2.09 -4.35 1.63
N GLY A 73 -3.23 -3.90 2.15
CA GLY A 73 -4.37 -4.74 2.49
C GLY A 73 -4.94 -5.53 1.31
N ALA A 74 -4.76 -5.06 0.07
CA ALA A 74 -5.12 -5.81 -1.13
C ALA A 74 -4.30 -7.11 -1.25
N VAL A 75 -3.00 -7.07 -1.00
CA VAL A 75 -2.12 -8.26 -1.01
C VAL A 75 -2.49 -9.21 0.12
N ASN A 76 -2.72 -8.68 1.33
CA ASN A 76 -3.14 -9.47 2.48
C ASN A 76 -4.49 -10.17 2.26
N THR A 77 -5.42 -9.52 1.57
CA THR A 77 -6.78 -10.04 1.34
C THR A 77 -6.84 -11.02 0.16
N LEU A 78 -6.21 -10.67 -0.96
CA LEU A 78 -6.34 -11.42 -2.21
C LEU A 78 -5.39 -12.62 -2.29
N TYR A 79 -4.12 -12.39 -1.92
CA TYR A 79 -3.01 -13.32 -2.12
C TYR A 79 -2.68 -14.10 -0.85
N LEU A 80 -2.27 -13.41 0.22
CA LEU A 80 -1.85 -14.06 1.47
C LEU A 80 -3.03 -14.65 2.25
N ARG A 81 -4.23 -14.08 2.06
CA ARG A 81 -5.46 -14.42 2.79
C ARG A 81 -5.31 -14.31 4.30
N SER A 82 -4.48 -13.38 4.77
CA SER A 82 -4.31 -13.08 6.19
C SER A 82 -5.37 -12.11 6.73
N ARG A 83 -6.12 -11.44 5.85
CA ARG A 83 -7.25 -10.55 6.16
C ARG A 83 -8.50 -10.95 5.39
N ASP A 84 -9.66 -10.82 6.02
CA ASP A 84 -10.96 -11.07 5.37
C ASP A 84 -11.40 -9.91 4.46
N SER A 85 -10.94 -8.69 4.76
CA SER A 85 -11.24 -7.47 4.00
C SER A 85 -10.16 -6.40 4.15
N THR A 86 -10.16 -5.44 3.22
CA THR A 86 -9.34 -4.22 3.25
C THR A 86 -10.22 -2.98 3.07
N HIS A 87 -9.73 -1.79 3.46
CA HIS A 87 -10.50 -0.55 3.31
C HIS A 87 -10.57 -0.10 1.85
N ASP A 88 -9.47 -0.26 1.14
CA ASP A 88 -9.27 0.10 -0.26
C ASP A 88 -8.24 -0.84 -0.91
N VAL A 89 -8.01 -0.60 -2.20
CA VAL A 89 -6.98 -1.23 -3.02
C VAL A 89 -6.05 -0.13 -3.51
N GLU A 90 -4.80 -0.20 -3.09
CA GLU A 90 -3.73 0.69 -3.54
C GLU A 90 -2.94 0.01 -4.67
N LEU A 91 -2.88 0.65 -5.84
CA LEU A 91 -2.12 0.17 -6.99
C LEU A 91 -1.01 1.14 -7.39
N LEU A 92 0.15 0.58 -7.74
CA LEU A 92 1.27 1.30 -8.36
C LEU A 92 1.39 0.94 -9.84
N LEU A 93 1.60 1.96 -10.67
CA LEU A 93 1.90 1.82 -12.09
C LEU A 93 3.37 2.13 -12.36
N ASN A 94 3.91 1.71 -13.51
CA ASN A 94 5.28 2.13 -13.86
C ASN A 94 5.36 3.66 -14.07
N ASP A 95 4.32 4.24 -14.68
CA ASP A 95 4.17 5.69 -14.83
C ASP A 95 2.76 6.15 -14.47
N PRO A 96 2.53 6.79 -13.31
CA PRO A 96 1.25 7.40 -12.93
C PRO A 96 0.74 8.49 -13.88
N SER A 97 1.59 9.06 -14.74
CA SER A 97 1.19 10.08 -15.73
C SER A 97 0.84 9.51 -17.11
N SER A 98 0.87 8.18 -17.25
CA SER A 98 0.62 7.48 -18.51
C SER A 98 -0.85 7.47 -18.94
N LYS A 99 -1.11 7.12 -20.20
CA LYS A 99 -2.49 6.93 -20.69
C LYS A 99 -3.15 5.72 -20.03
N GLU A 100 -2.34 4.72 -19.70
CA GLU A 100 -2.70 3.51 -18.98
C GLU A 100 -3.24 3.88 -17.58
N SER A 101 -2.66 4.86 -16.90
CA SER A 101 -3.17 5.38 -15.62
C SER A 101 -4.60 5.93 -15.73
N ILE A 102 -4.87 6.69 -16.79
CA ILE A 102 -6.21 7.23 -17.08
C ILE A 102 -7.19 6.08 -17.37
N LEU A 103 -6.79 5.11 -18.19
CA LEU A 103 -7.62 3.94 -18.50
C LEU A 103 -7.89 3.06 -17.28
N LEU A 104 -6.90 2.88 -16.40
CA LEU A 104 -7.08 2.14 -15.16
C LEU A 104 -8.10 2.83 -14.25
N THR A 105 -8.03 4.15 -14.13
CA THR A 105 -8.99 4.96 -13.35
C THR A 105 -10.40 4.88 -13.94
N ASN A 106 -10.53 4.91 -15.27
CA ASN A 106 -11.81 4.73 -15.96
C ASN A 106 -12.37 3.32 -15.77
N ALA A 107 -11.52 2.29 -15.88
CA ALA A 107 -11.88 0.90 -15.64
C ALA A 107 -12.37 0.69 -14.19
N ALA A 108 -11.72 1.34 -13.22
CA ALA A 108 -12.12 1.27 -11.81
C ALA A 108 -13.47 1.95 -11.55
N SER A 109 -13.70 3.10 -12.20
CA SER A 109 -14.98 3.82 -12.17
C SER A 109 -16.08 2.97 -12.81
N PHE A 110 -15.80 2.32 -13.94
CA PHE A 110 -16.69 1.39 -14.60
C PHE A 110 -17.04 0.21 -13.68
N ALA A 111 -16.04 -0.45 -13.07
CA ALA A 111 -16.27 -1.55 -12.14
C ALA A 111 -17.16 -1.14 -10.95
N ASN A 112 -16.94 0.05 -10.39
CA ASN A 112 -17.78 0.57 -9.31
C ASN A 112 -19.22 0.84 -9.78
N SER A 113 -19.40 1.35 -11.01
CA SER A 113 -20.74 1.52 -11.59
C SER A 113 -21.47 0.18 -11.74
N GLN A 114 -20.78 -0.89 -12.16
CA GLN A 114 -21.34 -2.25 -12.24
C GLN A 114 -21.71 -2.79 -10.86
N ALA A 115 -20.95 -2.42 -9.82
CA ALA A 115 -21.24 -2.72 -8.43
C ALA A 115 -22.31 -1.81 -7.79
N GLN A 116 -22.98 -0.95 -8.58
CA GLN A 116 -23.98 0.01 -8.10
C GLN A 116 -23.42 0.98 -7.03
N GLY A 117 -22.15 1.38 -7.17
CA GLY A 117 -21.47 2.28 -6.25
C GLY A 117 -21.01 1.64 -4.94
N ARG A 118 -21.24 0.34 -4.73
CA ARG A 118 -20.98 -0.34 -3.45
C ARG A 118 -19.50 -0.50 -3.11
N LEU A 119 -18.58 -0.26 -4.05
CA LEU A 119 -17.15 -0.31 -3.75
C LEU A 119 -16.70 0.95 -3.00
N GLY A 120 -17.44 2.07 -3.15
CA GLY A 120 -17.06 3.39 -2.63
C GLY A 120 -16.23 4.19 -3.64
N GLU A 121 -16.18 5.51 -3.49
CA GLU A 121 -15.52 6.41 -4.46
C GLU A 121 -14.00 6.25 -4.49
N THR A 122 -13.41 5.89 -3.35
CA THR A 122 -11.95 5.78 -3.16
C THR A 122 -11.50 4.33 -3.04
N TRP A 123 -12.31 3.37 -3.51
CA TRP A 123 -12.06 1.93 -3.37
C TRP A 123 -10.75 1.49 -4.04
N LEU A 124 -10.40 2.15 -5.15
CA LEU A 124 -9.12 2.02 -5.84
C LEU A 124 -8.42 3.35 -5.79
N ASN A 125 -7.17 3.38 -5.33
CA ASN A 125 -6.39 4.60 -5.31
C ASN A 125 -4.89 4.34 -5.60
N SER A 126 -4.15 5.42 -5.80
CA SER A 126 -2.71 5.41 -6.11
C SER A 126 -1.98 6.52 -5.33
N SER A 127 -2.49 6.85 -4.15
CA SER A 127 -2.01 7.98 -3.33
C SER A 127 -0.58 7.74 -2.85
N MET A 128 -0.25 6.51 -2.45
CA MET A 128 1.10 6.17 -1.98
C MET A 128 2.14 6.45 -3.07
N GLN A 129 1.80 6.19 -4.33
CA GLN A 129 2.71 6.40 -5.45
C GLN A 129 3.23 7.85 -5.55
N LEU A 130 2.42 8.84 -5.15
CA LEU A 130 2.75 10.25 -5.23
C LEU A 130 3.91 10.65 -4.29
N PHE A 131 4.15 9.86 -3.24
CA PHE A 131 5.19 10.11 -2.25
C PHE A 131 6.48 9.34 -2.53
N LEU A 132 6.48 8.44 -3.52
CA LEU A 132 7.67 7.66 -3.89
C LEU A 132 8.50 8.41 -4.94
N PRO A 133 9.84 8.48 -4.79
CA PRO A 133 10.72 8.94 -5.86
C PRO A 133 10.53 8.12 -7.15
N ARG A 134 10.65 8.76 -8.32
CA ARG A 134 10.40 8.10 -9.63
C ARG A 134 11.26 6.84 -9.86
N ASN A 135 12.52 6.86 -9.41
CA ASN A 135 13.41 5.69 -9.48
C ASN A 135 12.88 4.53 -8.63
N VAL A 136 12.33 4.81 -7.44
CA VAL A 136 11.71 3.80 -6.57
C VAL A 136 10.46 3.23 -7.23
N GLN A 137 9.57 4.08 -7.79
CA GLN A 137 8.37 3.61 -8.49
C GLN A 137 8.71 2.63 -9.62
N THR A 138 9.70 2.97 -10.45
CA THR A 138 10.15 2.10 -11.56
C THR A 138 10.73 0.79 -11.04
N SER A 139 11.60 0.86 -10.03
CA SER A 139 12.23 -0.33 -9.43
C SER A 139 11.19 -1.28 -8.85
N LEU A 140 10.18 -0.77 -8.14
CA LEU A 140 9.14 -1.60 -7.52
C LEU A 140 8.34 -2.39 -8.55
N VAL A 141 8.02 -1.82 -9.70
CA VAL A 141 7.28 -2.52 -10.75
C VAL A 141 8.14 -3.62 -11.38
N GLU A 142 9.41 -3.35 -11.67
CA GLU A 142 10.31 -4.34 -12.25
C GLU A 142 10.69 -5.45 -11.25
N GLU A 143 10.89 -5.11 -9.98
CA GLU A 143 11.06 -6.07 -8.89
C GLU A 143 9.82 -6.94 -8.70
N ALA A 144 8.60 -6.36 -8.75
CA ALA A 144 7.35 -7.11 -8.63
C ALA A 144 7.17 -8.12 -9.77
N LYS A 145 7.50 -7.72 -11.01
CA LYS A 145 7.51 -8.63 -12.17
C LYS A 145 8.54 -9.74 -12.01
N THR A 146 9.71 -9.42 -11.48
CA THR A 146 10.78 -10.41 -11.23
C THR A 146 10.37 -11.40 -10.13
N GLN A 147 9.73 -10.90 -9.07
CA GLN A 147 9.16 -11.72 -7.99
C GLN A 147 8.01 -12.59 -8.49
N ASN A 148 7.26 -12.13 -9.50
CA ASN A 148 6.21 -12.84 -10.21
C ASN A 148 5.11 -13.44 -9.32
N GLU A 149 4.75 -12.71 -8.26
CA GLU A 149 3.66 -13.10 -7.35
C GLU A 149 2.37 -12.45 -7.81
N ILE A 150 1.58 -13.19 -8.58
CA ILE A 150 0.37 -12.66 -9.22
C ILE A 150 -0.81 -12.70 -8.24
N VAL A 151 -1.35 -11.52 -7.94
CA VAL A 151 -2.52 -11.31 -7.08
C VAL A 151 -3.81 -11.53 -7.88
N PHE A 152 -3.82 -11.07 -9.13
CA PHE A 152 -4.91 -11.23 -10.06
C PHE A 152 -4.38 -11.19 -11.50
N GLU A 153 -4.95 -12.01 -12.36
CA GLU A 153 -4.70 -11.95 -13.79
C GLU A 153 -5.95 -12.31 -14.57
N HIS A 154 -6.29 -11.47 -15.54
CA HIS A 154 -7.26 -11.80 -16.58
C HIS A 154 -6.84 -11.15 -17.89
N GLN A 155 -6.62 -11.98 -18.91
CA GLN A 155 -6.26 -11.57 -20.26
C GLN A 155 -7.38 -11.95 -21.21
N GLY A 156 -7.98 -10.96 -21.87
CA GLY A 156 -8.88 -11.16 -23.00
C GLY A 156 -8.12 -11.18 -24.33
N THR A 157 -8.87 -11.20 -25.43
CA THR A 157 -8.32 -11.27 -26.79
C THR A 157 -7.42 -10.08 -27.15
N ASN A 158 -7.76 -8.87 -26.70
CA ASN A 158 -7.12 -7.62 -27.11
C ASN A 158 -6.45 -6.87 -25.95
N GLY A 159 -6.75 -7.22 -24.71
CA GLY A 159 -6.28 -6.50 -23.54
C GLY A 159 -6.57 -7.24 -22.23
N GLY A 160 -6.19 -6.67 -21.10
CA GLY A 160 -6.32 -7.34 -19.82
C GLY A 160 -5.73 -6.58 -18.65
N LEU A 161 -5.85 -7.18 -17.47
CA LEU A 161 -5.28 -6.67 -16.23
C LEU A 161 -4.45 -7.77 -15.57
N ARG A 162 -3.20 -7.43 -15.24
CA ARG A 162 -2.34 -8.24 -14.39
C ARG A 162 -1.88 -7.42 -13.21
N VAL A 163 -2.12 -7.95 -12.01
CA VAL A 163 -1.80 -7.31 -10.75
C VAL A 163 -0.78 -8.18 -10.02
N TYR A 164 0.43 -7.68 -9.85
CA TYR A 164 1.47 -8.31 -9.06
C TYR A 164 1.35 -7.87 -7.59
N ALA A 165 1.80 -8.69 -6.65
CA ALA A 165 2.07 -8.25 -5.29
C ALA A 165 3.34 -7.38 -5.30
N ALA A 166 3.38 -6.37 -4.44
CA ALA A 166 4.61 -5.62 -4.21
C ALA A 166 5.78 -6.54 -3.84
N PRO A 167 7.03 -6.13 -4.14
CA PRO A 167 8.20 -6.82 -3.64
C PRO A 167 8.10 -7.00 -2.12
N TRP A 168 8.35 -8.20 -1.61
CA TRP A 168 8.18 -8.49 -0.19
C TRP A 168 9.08 -7.63 0.70
N SER A 169 10.25 -7.23 0.19
CA SER A 169 11.15 -6.25 0.83
C SER A 169 10.48 -4.89 1.03
N PHE A 170 9.81 -4.36 0.00
CA PHE A 170 9.08 -3.10 0.07
C PHE A 170 7.86 -3.20 0.97
N ALA A 171 7.04 -4.25 0.80
CA ALA A 171 5.85 -4.48 1.62
C ALA A 171 6.21 -4.58 3.11
N LEU A 172 7.29 -5.29 3.44
CA LEU A 172 7.83 -5.37 4.79
C LEU A 172 8.22 -3.98 5.31
N CYS A 173 9.09 -3.26 4.59
CA CYS A 173 9.56 -1.95 5.05
C CYS A 173 8.43 -0.93 5.21
N SER A 174 7.40 -0.97 4.35
CA SER A 174 6.22 -0.10 4.47
C SER A 174 5.53 -0.28 5.83
N LYS A 175 5.31 -1.54 6.26
CA LYS A 175 4.70 -1.86 7.55
C LYS A 175 5.58 -1.51 8.74
N LEU A 176 6.88 -1.74 8.62
CA LEU A 176 7.82 -1.38 9.68
C LEU A 176 7.91 0.14 9.86
N ASN A 177 7.83 0.91 8.77
CA ASN A 177 7.79 2.36 8.80
C ASN A 177 6.52 2.89 9.50
N HIS A 178 5.33 2.36 9.19
CA HIS A 178 4.11 2.73 9.92
C HIS A 178 4.20 2.45 11.42
N SER A 179 4.89 1.35 11.80
CA SER A 179 5.14 1.00 13.20
C SER A 179 6.08 1.97 13.92
N CYS A 180 6.86 2.78 13.19
CA CYS A 180 7.69 3.86 13.73
C CYS A 180 6.89 5.12 14.07
N ASP A 181 5.82 5.43 13.32
CA ASP A 181 5.06 6.68 13.42
C ASP A 181 4.03 6.72 14.57
N ASN A 182 4.19 5.88 15.59
CA ASN A 182 3.23 5.67 16.70
C ASN A 182 1.80 5.27 16.25
N HIS A 183 1.59 4.95 14.97
CA HIS A 183 0.36 4.36 14.45
C HIS A 183 0.41 2.84 14.66
N ASN A 184 0.64 2.42 15.89
CA ASN A 184 0.97 1.05 16.29
C ASN A 184 -0.26 0.13 16.21
N ARG A 185 -0.82 -0.04 15.00
CA ARG A 185 -1.88 -1.00 14.72
C ARG A 185 -1.27 -2.39 14.83
N SER A 186 -1.84 -3.24 15.68
CA SER A 186 -1.37 -4.63 15.83
C SER A 186 -1.31 -5.37 14.50
N GLU A 187 -2.24 -5.06 13.59
CA GLU A 187 -2.34 -5.65 12.26
C GLU A 187 -1.12 -5.37 11.38
N ASP A 188 -0.46 -4.20 11.52
CA ASP A 188 0.71 -3.88 10.69
C ASP A 188 1.91 -4.78 11.05
N MET A 189 2.04 -5.18 12.31
CA MET A 189 3.09 -6.11 12.73
C MET A 189 2.79 -7.53 12.24
N ASP A 190 1.53 -7.97 12.28
CA ASP A 190 1.14 -9.29 11.76
C ASP A 190 1.34 -9.38 10.24
N ASP A 191 0.99 -8.32 9.49
CA ASP A 191 1.27 -8.23 8.06
C ASP A 191 2.78 -8.24 7.78
N ALA A 192 3.58 -7.50 8.56
CA ALA A 192 5.04 -7.48 8.41
C ALA A 192 5.65 -8.88 8.61
N VAL A 193 5.14 -9.65 9.58
CA VAL A 193 5.54 -11.06 9.77
C VAL A 193 5.18 -11.90 8.56
N ASP A 194 3.98 -11.75 7.99
CA ASP A 194 3.57 -12.49 6.79
C ASP A 194 4.44 -12.17 5.58
N TYR A 195 4.82 -10.90 5.39
CA TYR A 195 5.73 -10.49 4.32
C TYR A 195 7.14 -11.07 4.51
N LEU A 196 7.68 -11.03 5.72
CA LEU A 196 8.97 -11.65 6.03
C LEU A 196 8.92 -13.17 5.80
N TYR A 197 7.87 -13.83 6.27
CA TYR A 197 7.68 -15.28 6.07
C TYR A 197 7.62 -15.62 4.58
N ARG A 198 6.89 -14.83 3.79
CA ARG A 198 6.80 -15.06 2.35
C ARG A 198 8.14 -14.84 1.65
N TYR A 199 8.86 -13.76 1.97
CA TYR A 199 10.21 -13.51 1.44
C TYR A 199 11.17 -14.69 1.71
N LEU A 200 11.24 -15.15 2.96
CA LEU A 200 12.10 -16.26 3.37
C LEU A 200 11.72 -17.55 2.65
N SER A 201 10.42 -17.82 2.52
CA SER A 201 9.90 -19.00 1.82
C SER A 201 10.29 -19.03 0.34
N ILE A 202 10.15 -17.91 -0.39
CA ILE A 202 10.45 -17.89 -1.83
C ILE A 202 11.95 -17.85 -2.13
N THR A 203 12.77 -17.37 -1.19
CA THR A 203 14.23 -17.33 -1.33
C THR A 203 14.91 -18.60 -0.81
N GLY A 204 14.17 -19.48 -0.14
CA GLY A 204 14.71 -20.68 0.52
C GLY A 204 15.65 -20.35 1.67
N GLN A 205 15.48 -19.18 2.30
CA GLN A 205 16.27 -18.74 3.44
C GLN A 205 15.53 -19.03 4.74
N ASP A 206 16.24 -19.49 5.76
CA ASP A 206 15.67 -19.66 7.11
C ASP A 206 15.77 -18.39 7.96
N TYR A 207 16.63 -17.46 7.54
CA TYR A 207 16.92 -16.23 8.27
C TYR A 207 17.32 -15.09 7.33
N ILE A 208 17.26 -13.86 7.86
CA ILE A 208 17.73 -12.64 7.22
C ILE A 208 18.59 -11.82 8.19
N MET A 209 19.58 -11.12 7.67
CA MET A 209 20.39 -10.20 8.49
C MET A 209 19.59 -8.94 8.83
N ALA A 210 19.62 -8.49 10.09
CA ALA A 210 18.97 -7.24 10.50
C ALA A 210 19.44 -6.03 9.65
N GLN A 211 20.70 -6.03 9.24
CA GLN A 211 21.26 -5.00 8.37
C GLN A 211 20.63 -5.01 6.98
N GLN A 212 20.34 -6.19 6.41
CA GLN A 212 19.72 -6.30 5.09
C GLN A 212 18.32 -5.67 5.07
N ILE A 213 17.52 -5.88 6.13
CA ILE A 213 16.21 -5.22 6.25
C ILE A 213 16.37 -3.69 6.28
N LYS A 214 17.36 -3.18 7.04
CA LYS A 214 17.63 -1.74 7.10
C LYS A 214 18.04 -1.18 5.75
N ASP A 215 18.89 -1.89 5.01
CA ASP A 215 19.38 -1.47 3.70
C ASP A 215 18.23 -1.40 2.68
N TRP A 216 17.29 -2.34 2.73
CA TRP A 216 16.05 -2.26 1.96
C TRP A 216 15.22 -1.03 2.33
N CYS A 217 14.95 -0.81 3.61
CA CYS A 217 14.09 0.30 4.01
C CYS A 217 14.73 1.64 3.62
N GLN A 218 16.05 1.77 3.75
CA GLN A 218 16.79 2.93 3.26
C GLN A 218 16.63 3.13 1.74
N THR A 219 16.70 2.05 0.96
CA THR A 219 16.50 2.10 -0.51
C THR A 219 15.12 2.65 -0.87
N TYR A 220 14.11 2.32 -0.07
CA TYR A 220 12.73 2.79 -0.24
C TYR A 220 12.42 4.11 0.49
N HIS A 221 13.44 4.79 1.04
CA HIS A 221 13.29 6.03 1.84
C HIS A 221 12.35 5.87 3.06
N GLN A 222 12.40 4.70 3.69
CA GLN A 222 11.62 4.33 4.86
C GLN A 222 12.56 4.11 6.06
N ASP A 223 12.05 4.39 7.25
CA ASP A 223 12.79 4.25 8.50
C ASP A 223 12.37 2.99 9.27
N VAL A 224 13.35 2.33 9.88
CA VAL A 224 13.10 1.22 10.80
C VAL A 224 14.04 1.28 11.99
N SER A 225 13.48 1.25 13.20
CA SER A 225 14.27 1.19 14.42
C SER A 225 14.63 -0.24 14.81
N ARG A 226 15.69 -0.37 15.63
CA ARG A 226 16.05 -1.64 16.27
C ARG A 226 14.90 -2.24 17.09
N GLU A 227 14.10 -1.38 17.73
CA GLU A 227 12.97 -1.81 18.55
C GLU A 227 11.86 -2.42 17.70
N VAL A 228 11.54 -1.79 16.58
CA VAL A 228 10.56 -2.32 15.61
C VAL A 228 11.04 -3.67 15.05
N LEU A 229 12.33 -3.81 14.71
CA LEU A 229 12.89 -5.10 14.26
C LEU A 229 12.83 -6.19 15.34
N ARG A 230 13.05 -5.84 16.62
CA ARG A 230 12.88 -6.81 17.73
C ARG A 230 11.43 -7.27 17.85
N ARG A 231 10.48 -6.34 17.76
CA ARG A 231 9.06 -6.68 17.79
C ARG A 231 8.65 -7.57 16.60
N LEU A 232 9.20 -7.31 15.42
CA LEU A 232 9.03 -8.17 14.24
C LEU A 232 9.54 -9.59 14.52
N GLU A 233 10.77 -9.70 15.01
CA GLU A 233 11.40 -10.97 15.35
C GLU A 233 10.60 -11.77 16.40
N GLU A 234 10.20 -11.13 17.49
CA GLU A 234 9.40 -11.74 18.56
C GLU A 234 8.02 -12.18 18.05
N THR A 235 7.39 -11.37 17.19
CA THR A 235 6.07 -11.72 16.63
C THR A 235 6.19 -12.87 15.64
N TYR A 236 7.24 -12.87 14.81
CA TYR A 236 7.53 -14.00 13.93
C TYR A 236 7.78 -15.28 14.72
N ALA A 237 8.60 -15.24 15.77
CA ALA A 237 8.89 -16.41 16.61
C ALA A 237 7.64 -16.98 17.27
N ARG A 238 6.71 -16.12 17.70
CA ARG A 238 5.40 -16.56 18.22
C ARG A 238 4.54 -17.24 17.16
N LYS A 239 4.58 -16.77 15.91
CA LYS A 239 3.73 -17.27 14.81
C LYS A 239 4.29 -18.53 14.15
N HIS A 240 5.61 -18.61 13.99
CA HIS A 240 6.28 -19.64 13.17
C HIS A 240 7.24 -20.54 13.96
N GLY A 241 7.59 -20.20 15.21
CA GLY A 241 8.38 -21.06 16.11
C GLY A 241 9.90 -20.96 15.98
N ASN A 242 10.42 -20.06 15.15
CA ASN A 242 11.86 -19.81 14.95
C ASN A 242 12.19 -18.30 14.95
N TRP A 243 13.47 -17.97 15.15
CA TRP A 243 13.97 -16.60 15.19
C TRP A 243 14.58 -16.25 13.82
N PRO A 244 13.91 -15.42 12.99
CA PRO A 244 14.30 -15.24 11.60
C PRO A 244 15.36 -14.16 11.41
N ILE A 245 15.70 -13.37 12.44
CA ILE A 245 16.60 -12.24 12.31
C ILE A 245 17.95 -12.56 12.95
N VAL A 246 19.02 -12.39 12.18
CA VAL A 246 20.40 -12.44 12.69
C VAL A 246 20.87 -11.01 12.97
N TRP A 247 21.21 -10.76 14.24
CA TRP A 247 21.73 -9.49 14.71
C TRP A 247 23.26 -9.47 14.60
N ASN A 248 23.81 -8.57 13.79
CA ASN A 248 25.23 -8.24 13.75
C ASN A 248 25.58 -7.04 14.64
#